data_AF-A0ABD5T677-F1
#
_entry.id   AF-A0ABD5T677-F1
#
_cell.length_a   1.000
_cell.length_b   1.000
_cell.length_c   1.000
_cell.angle_alpha   90.00
_cell.angle_beta   90.00
_cell.angle_gamma   90.00
#
_symmetry.space_group_name_H-M   'P 1'
#
loop_
_entity.id
_entity.type
_entity.pdbx_description
1 polymer ?
#
loop_
_entity_poly.entity_id
_entity_poly.type
_entity_poly.pdbx_seq_one_letter_code
_entity_poly.pdbx_strand_id
1 'polypeptide(L)' 'MTAYTATVTVRLKRGVLDPEAETTQKALERLGFELSDLRSADRFELDLDAADADEAADRAGEMAERL' A
#
# COMPACT_ATOMS: atom_id res chain seq x y z
N MET A 1 11.47 -7.65 24.33
CA MET A 1 10.53 -6.98 23.40
C MET A 1 10.42 -7.87 22.19
N THR A 2 9.21 -8.10 21.72
CA THR A 2 8.98 -8.99 20.58
C THR A 2 9.07 -8.14 19.33
N ALA A 3 9.80 -8.62 18.31
CA ALA A 3 9.84 -7.97 17.01
C ALA A 3 8.57 -8.32 16.24
N TYR A 4 7.90 -7.29 15.72
CA TYR A 4 6.73 -7.41 14.86
C TYR A 4 7.07 -6.83 13.49
N THR A 5 6.54 -7.46 12.44
CA THR A 5 6.59 -6.91 11.08
C THR A 5 5.22 -6.32 10.74
N ALA A 6 5.14 -5.01 10.59
CA ALA A 6 3.95 -4.33 10.10
C ALA A 6 4.03 -4.13 8.59
N THR A 7 2.93 -4.41 7.89
CA THR A 7 2.79 -4.12 6.45
C THR A 7 1.92 -2.88 6.26
N VAL A 8 2.49 -1.83 5.70
CA VAL A 8 1.79 -0.58 5.37
C VAL A 8 1.57 -0.51 3.86
N THR A 9 0.32 -0.35 3.44
CA THR A 9 -0.04 -0.18 2.02
C THR A 9 -0.53 1.23 1.76
N VAL A 10 0.23 2.00 0.99
CA VAL A 10 -0.08 3.37 0.59
C VAL A 10 -0.66 3.35 -0.82
N ARG A 11 -1.77 4.06 -1.04
CA ARG A 11 -2.40 4.17 -2.36
C ARG A 11 -3.11 5.51 -2.51
N LEU A 12 -3.27 5.95 -3.75
CA LEU A 12 -4.07 7.12 -4.08
C LEU A 12 -5.55 6.89 -3.72
N LYS A 13 -6.22 7.96 -3.29
CA LYS A 13 -7.66 7.94 -3.00
C LYS A 13 -8.46 7.71 -4.29
N ARG A 14 -9.65 7.13 -4.16
CA ARG A 14 -10.56 6.96 -5.31
C ARG A 14 -10.85 8.32 -5.96
N GLY A 15 -10.78 8.38 -7.28
CA GLY A 15 -11.02 9.59 -8.07
C GLY A 15 -9.79 10.47 -8.27
N VAL A 16 -8.65 10.14 -7.65
CA VAL A 16 -7.36 10.77 -7.99
C VAL A 16 -6.77 10.05 -9.19
N LEU A 17 -6.29 10.81 -10.18
CA LEU A 17 -5.64 10.26 -11.36
C LEU A 17 -4.30 9.62 -10.97
N ASP A 18 -4.11 8.38 -11.42
CA ASP A 18 -2.88 7.61 -11.28
C ASP A 18 -2.31 7.29 -12.68
N PRO A 19 -1.38 8.11 -13.20
CA PRO A 19 -0.84 7.93 -14.55
C PRO A 19 -0.07 6.63 -14.74
N GLU A 20 0.53 6.10 -13.68
CA GLU A 20 1.29 4.85 -13.72
C GLU A 20 0.34 3.66 -13.85
N ALA A 21 -0.72 3.65 -13.04
CA ALA A 21 -1.77 2.64 -13.14
C ALA A 21 -2.44 2.67 -14.53
N GLU A 22 -2.77 3.86 -15.04
CA GLU A 22 -3.41 4.00 -16.35
C GLU A 22 -2.50 3.47 -17.49
N THR A 23 -1.20 3.75 -17.42
CA THR A 23 -0.23 3.26 -18.41
C THR A 23 -0.11 1.74 -18.39
N THR A 24 -0.04 1.16 -17.19
CA THR A 24 0.02 -0.29 -16.99
C THR A 24 -1.27 -0.97 -17.46
N GLN A 25 -2.43 -0.39 -17.14
CA GLN A 25 -3.72 -0.88 -17.57
C GLN A 25 -3.81 -0.94 -19.10
N LYS A 26 -3.45 0.14 -19.79
CA LYS A 26 -3.42 0.17 -21.26
C LYS A 26 -2.48 -0.88 -21.85
N ALA A 27 -1.35 -1.14 -21.19
CA ALA A 27 -0.44 -2.20 -21.63
C ALA A 27 -1.08 -3.59 -21.51
N LEU A 28 -1.78 -3.86 -20.40
CA LEU A 28 -2.49 -5.13 -20.18
C LEU A 28 -3.67 -5.31 -21.15
N GLU A 29 -4.43 -4.26 -21.42
CA GLU A 29 -5.53 -4.27 -22.41
C GLU A 29 -5.01 -4.57 -23.82
N ARG A 30 -3.85 -4.02 -24.21
CA ARG A 30 -3.19 -4.36 -25.49
C ARG A 30 -2.73 -5.81 -25.59
N LEU A 31 -2.47 -6.45 -24.45
CA LEU A 31 -2.16 -7.88 -24.38
C LEU A 31 -3.42 -8.77 -24.40
N GLY A 32 -4.62 -8.16 -24.46
CA GLY A 32 -5.90 -8.87 -24.55
C GLY A 32 -6.56 -9.18 -23.20
N PHE A 33 -6.08 -8.59 -22.10
CA PHE A 33 -6.72 -8.74 -20.79
C PHE A 33 -7.80 -7.67 -20.59
N GLU A 34 -8.99 -8.10 -20.17
CA GLU A 34 -10.08 -7.20 -19.79
C GLU A 34 -9.98 -6.87 -18.29
N LEU A 35 -9.89 -5.58 -17.97
CA LEU A 35 -9.77 -5.08 -16.60
C LEU A 35 -10.91 -4.12 -16.28
N SER A 36 -11.40 -4.15 -15.05
CA SER A 36 -12.43 -3.21 -14.59
C SER A 36 -11.83 -1.94 -13.96
N ASP A 37 -10.68 -2.07 -13.31
CA ASP A 37 -9.93 -0.97 -12.69
C ASP A 37 -8.49 -1.44 -12.40
N LEU A 38 -7.52 -0.54 -12.42
CA LEU A 38 -6.15 -0.79 -11.97
C LEU A 38 -5.69 0.35 -11.06
N ARG A 39 -5.00 0.02 -9.97
CA ARG A 39 -4.43 1.02 -9.04
C ARG A 39 -3.01 0.63 -8.69
N SER A 40 -2.12 1.61 -8.63
CA SER A 40 -0.83 1.43 -8.00
C SER A 40 -0.98 1.51 -6.47
N ALA A 41 -0.10 0.80 -5.77
CA ALA A 41 0.02 0.91 -4.32
C ALA A 41 1.46 0.56 -3.92
N ASP A 42 2.03 1.36 -3.02
CA ASP A 42 3.32 1.07 -2.41
C ASP A 42 3.11 0.21 -1.17
N ARG A 43 3.95 -0.82 -1.02
CA ARG A 43 3.96 -1.68 0.17
C ARG A 43 5.29 -1.49 0.90
N PHE A 44 5.19 -1.11 2.15
CA PHE A 44 6.33 -0.99 3.08
C PHE A 44 6.21 -2.06 4.16
N GLU A 45 7.31 -2.73 4.45
CA GLU A 45 7.43 -3.66 5.56
C GLU A 45 8.34 -3.05 6.60
N LEU A 46 7.84 -2.96 7.83
CA LEU A 46 8.49 -2.27 8.94
C LEU A 46 8.67 -3.29 10.07
N ASP A 47 9.92 -3.53 10.45
CA ASP A 47 10.21 -4.30 11.66
C ASP A 47 10.31 -3.34 12.85
N LEU A 48 9.50 -3.59 13.88
CA LEU A 48 9.46 -2.77 15.09
C LEU A 48 9.30 -3.62 16.36
N ASP A 49 9.94 -3.16 17.42
CA ASP A 49 9.73 -3.69 18.77
C ASP A 49 8.43 -3.14 19.34
N ALA A 50 7.58 -4.03 19.86
CA ALA A 50 6.38 -3.67 20.62
C ALA A 50 6.10 -4.68 21.75
N ALA A 51 5.23 -4.34 22.70
CA ALA A 51 4.76 -5.27 23.72
C ALA A 51 3.78 -6.29 23.13
N ASP A 52 2.91 -5.85 22.22
CA ASP A 52 1.88 -6.66 21.56
C ASP A 52 1.60 -6.16 20.12
N ALA A 53 0.71 -6.87 19.42
CA ALA A 53 0.37 -6.58 18.04
C ALA A 53 -0.44 -5.29 17.88
N ASP A 54 -1.25 -4.91 18.88
CA ASP A 54 -2.06 -3.69 18.84
C ASP A 54 -1.14 -2.47 18.97
N GLU A 55 -0.17 -2.49 19.89
CA GLU A 55 0.86 -1.45 19.99
C GLU A 55 1.69 -1.35 18.70
N ALA A 56 2.06 -2.48 18.09
CA ALA A 56 2.78 -2.46 16.82
C ALA A 56 1.95 -1.81 15.70
N ALA A 57 0.64 -2.09 15.65
CA ALA A 57 -0.27 -1.51 14.68
C ALA A 57 -0.46 0.00 14.89
N ASP A 58 -0.67 0.44 16.14
CA ASP A 58 -0.82 1.85 16.49
C ASP A 58 0.44 2.66 16.10
N ARG A 59 1.63 2.12 16.39
CA ARG A 59 2.90 2.76 16.03
C ARG A 59 3.10 2.84 14.53
N ALA A 60 2.79 1.78 13.78
CA ALA A 60 2.84 1.81 12.32
C ALA A 60 1.83 2.80 11.72
N GLY A 61 0.64 2.92 12.33
CA GLY A 61 -0.38 3.89 11.97
C GLY A 61 0.09 5.34 12.17
N GLU A 62 0.66 5.65 13.34
CA GLU A 62 1.20 6.98 13.64
C GLU A 62 2.31 7.38 12.65
N MET A 63 3.16 6.43 12.24
CA MET A 63 4.18 6.66 11.21
C MET A 63 3.54 7.00 9.86
N ALA A 64 2.50 6.26 9.45
CA ALA A 64 1.81 6.47 8.19
C ALA A 64 1.01 7.78 8.14
N GLU A 65 0.53 8.29 9.27
CA GLU A 65 -0.20 9.57 9.36
C GLU A 65 0.71 10.80 9.29
N ARG A 66 1.99 10.66 9.67
CA ARG A 66 2.95 11.77 9.78
C ARG A 66 3.82 12.01 8.53
N LEU A 67 3.79 11.08 7.57
CA LEU A 67 4.51 11.16 6.30
C LEU A 67 3.61 11.75 5.20
#